data_AF-A0A3D2CEX9-F1
#
_entry.id   AF-A0A3D2CEX9-F1
#
_cell.length_a   1.000
_cell.length_b   1.000
_cell.length_c   1.000
_cell.angle_alpha   90.00
_cell.angle_beta   90.00
_cell.angle_gamma   90.00
#
_symmetry.space_group_name_H-M   'P 1'
#
loop_
_entity.id
_entity.type
_entity.pdbx_description
1 polymer ?
#
loop_
_entity_poly.entity_id
_entity_poly.type
_entity_poly.pdbx_seq_one_letter_code
_entity_poly.pdbx_strand_id
1 'polypeptide(L)'
;MQYGLAVSWMLCSGAAVQPSPPAVTPRRSWVVTAPTSATERVDPSGIARVGADLVVVSDKAHLPLLYRLTFNESRLVRMQAWRPVGGAEVGHDTEGLTICDGTMWVVVEGDNQLVRLPLVGDAEVLKLDFSAVGTEIPSAITWMNAGLEGVACASDGRIWVAKEREPRAIFTIDARTGSATGVWEQWARADRVRELGGRDVAPSWSDLQFLDGHLYALHRDGRAVVRLDPSSGVQTALMHLELDEQAIYSGASPYGMAEGLWIEGDAVWILLDNNDDTMKAGPRAGEPAPMLFEYPRPEGF
;
A
#
# COMPACT_ATOMS: atom_id res chain seq x y z
N MET A 1 -35.73 20.58 -57.11
CA MET A 1 -34.80 19.71 -56.35
C MET A 1 -33.92 20.61 -55.52
N GLN A 2 -34.18 20.70 -54.22
CA GLN A 2 -33.37 21.49 -53.29
C GLN A 2 -33.10 20.56 -52.10
N TYR A 3 -31.86 20.10 -51.99
CA TYR A 3 -31.41 19.21 -50.91
C TYR A 3 -31.27 20.05 -49.63
N GLY A 4 -32.11 19.78 -48.63
CA GLY A 4 -31.95 20.30 -47.28
C GLY A 4 -31.03 19.40 -46.47
N LEU A 5 -29.86 19.90 -46.12
CA LEU A 5 -28.94 19.27 -45.15
C LEU A 5 -29.51 19.46 -43.74
N ALA A 6 -29.96 18.37 -43.12
CA ALA A 6 -30.25 18.34 -41.69
C ALA A 6 -28.94 18.21 -40.91
N VAL A 7 -28.54 19.28 -40.22
CA VAL A 7 -27.46 19.25 -39.24
C VAL A 7 -28.04 18.73 -37.93
N SER A 8 -27.74 17.48 -37.60
CA SER A 8 -28.06 16.89 -36.31
C SER A 8 -27.08 17.41 -35.27
N TRP A 9 -27.55 18.30 -34.38
CA TRP A 9 -26.80 18.70 -33.19
C TRP A 9 -26.80 17.54 -32.20
N MET A 10 -25.72 16.79 -32.17
CA MET A 10 -25.45 15.82 -31.11
C MET A 10 -25.08 16.62 -29.86
N LEU A 11 -26.04 16.79 -28.95
CA LEU A 11 -25.81 17.35 -27.63
C LEU A 11 -24.91 16.40 -26.87
N CYS A 12 -23.61 16.68 -26.84
CA CYS A 12 -22.72 16.16 -25.81
C CYS A 12 -23.23 16.71 -24.47
N SER A 13 -23.99 15.89 -23.75
CA SER A 13 -24.26 16.12 -22.34
C SER A 13 -22.93 16.03 -21.61
N GLY A 14 -22.34 17.19 -21.31
CA GLY A 14 -21.22 17.27 -20.40
C GLY A 14 -21.68 16.73 -19.05
N ALA A 15 -21.26 15.51 -18.72
CA ALA A 15 -21.41 15.00 -17.37
C ALA A 15 -20.71 15.99 -16.46
N ALA A 16 -21.48 16.62 -15.56
CA ALA A 16 -20.91 17.48 -14.54
C ALA A 16 -19.89 16.65 -13.75
N VAL A 17 -18.63 17.10 -13.74
CA VAL A 17 -17.59 16.52 -12.89
C VAL A 17 -18.07 16.70 -11.46
N GLN A 18 -18.44 15.61 -10.78
CA GLN A 18 -18.78 15.69 -9.37
C GLN A 18 -17.55 16.16 -8.60
N PRO A 19 -17.70 17.09 -7.65
CA PRO A 19 -16.59 17.52 -6.83
C PRO A 19 -16.04 16.32 -6.05
N SER A 20 -14.72 16.19 -6.00
CA SER A 20 -14.07 15.17 -5.18
C SER A 20 -14.50 15.33 -3.71
N PRO A 21 -14.72 14.22 -2.98
CA PRO A 21 -15.02 14.29 -1.56
C PRO A 21 -13.89 15.02 -0.80
N PRO A 22 -14.20 15.72 0.31
CA PRO A 22 -13.18 16.38 1.11
C PRO A 22 -12.18 15.38 1.67
N ALA A 23 -10.93 15.83 1.87
CA ALA A 23 -9.92 15.03 2.55
C ALA A 23 -10.31 14.77 4.01
N VAL A 24 -9.96 13.58 4.50
CA VAL A 24 -10.28 13.13 5.85
C VAL A 24 -9.08 13.38 6.76
N THR A 25 -9.30 14.06 7.89
CA THR A 25 -8.28 14.34 8.91
C THR A 25 -8.04 13.12 9.80
N PRO A 26 -6.78 12.79 10.19
CA PRO A 26 -6.52 11.71 11.12
C PRO A 26 -7.07 12.06 12.51
N ARG A 27 -7.66 11.06 13.20
CA ARG A 27 -8.13 11.22 14.59
C ARG A 27 -6.97 11.15 15.58
N ARG A 28 -5.96 10.32 15.25
CA ARG A 28 -4.78 10.07 16.07
C ARG A 28 -3.56 9.89 15.19
N SER A 29 -2.40 10.23 15.73
CA SER A 29 -1.09 9.99 15.12
C SER A 29 -0.07 9.65 16.19
N TRP A 30 0.89 8.81 15.81
CA TRP A 30 1.98 8.34 16.67
C TRP A 30 3.30 8.40 15.93
N VAL A 31 4.37 8.70 16.68
CA VAL A 31 5.74 8.52 16.20
C VAL A 31 6.17 7.09 16.50
N VAL A 32 6.62 6.38 15.47
CA VAL A 32 7.10 5.01 15.60
C VAL A 32 8.55 5.04 16.08
N THR A 33 8.85 4.20 17.07
CA THR A 33 10.20 4.10 17.66
C THR A 33 10.72 2.69 17.53
N ALA A 34 11.98 2.58 17.14
CA ALA A 34 12.67 1.31 17.00
C ALA A 34 12.85 0.57 18.36
N PRO A 35 13.12 -0.74 18.33
CA PRO A 35 13.17 -1.57 19.53
C PRO A 35 14.34 -1.25 20.45
N THR A 36 15.55 -1.05 19.90
CA THR A 36 16.78 -1.05 20.69
C THR A 36 17.32 0.35 20.99
N SER A 37 17.19 1.29 20.06
CA SER A 37 17.60 2.67 20.25
C SER A 37 16.72 3.61 19.43
N ALA A 38 16.66 4.89 19.81
CA ALA A 38 15.96 5.88 19.00
C ALA A 38 16.55 5.94 17.57
N THR A 39 17.87 5.86 17.43
CA THR A 39 18.56 6.04 16.15
C THR A 39 18.60 4.79 15.27
N GLU A 40 18.16 3.63 15.75
CA GLU A 40 18.06 2.42 14.94
C GLU A 40 16.98 2.62 13.87
N ARG A 41 17.34 2.41 12.61
CA ARG A 41 16.39 2.43 11.51
C ARG A 41 15.67 1.10 11.43
N VAL A 42 14.36 1.16 11.30
CA VAL A 42 13.48 -0.01 11.26
C VAL A 42 12.61 -0.04 10.01
N ASP A 43 12.42 1.11 9.36
CA ASP A 43 11.79 1.27 8.05
C ASP A 43 10.61 0.30 7.85
N PRO A 44 9.52 0.54 8.59
CA PRO A 44 8.38 -0.34 8.55
C PRO A 44 7.59 -0.09 7.27
N SER A 45 7.21 -1.15 6.59
CA SER A 45 6.43 -1.11 5.34
C SER A 45 4.98 -1.56 5.61
N GLY A 46 4.65 -2.82 5.31
CA GLY A 46 3.30 -3.37 5.47
C GLY A 46 2.83 -3.49 6.93
N ILE A 47 1.51 -3.45 7.11
CA ILE A 47 0.85 -3.50 8.43
C ILE A 47 -0.38 -4.43 8.42
N ALA A 48 -0.53 -5.24 9.49
CA ALA A 48 -1.68 -6.11 9.67
C ALA A 48 -2.11 -6.23 11.15
N ARG A 49 -3.33 -6.71 11.40
CA ARG A 49 -3.82 -7.04 12.76
C ARG A 49 -3.72 -8.54 13.02
N VAL A 50 -3.02 -8.94 14.09
CA VAL A 50 -3.00 -10.32 14.58
C VAL A 50 -3.54 -10.38 16.00
N GLY A 51 -4.77 -10.88 16.13
CA GLY A 51 -5.49 -10.84 17.40
C GLY A 51 -5.72 -9.39 17.83
N ALA A 52 -5.16 -8.99 18.98
CA ALA A 52 -5.24 -7.60 19.46
C ALA A 52 -4.10 -6.71 18.93
N ASP A 53 -3.02 -7.31 18.43
CA ASP A 53 -1.78 -6.59 18.13
C ASP A 53 -1.80 -6.06 16.69
N LEU A 54 -1.42 -4.80 16.49
CA LEU A 54 -0.94 -4.35 15.17
C LEU A 54 0.49 -4.87 14.99
N VAL A 55 0.75 -5.42 13.83
CA VAL A 55 2.03 -6.00 13.43
C VAL A 55 2.48 -5.32 12.16
N VAL A 56 3.77 -4.99 12.08
CA VAL A 56 4.41 -4.45 10.88
C VAL A 56 5.55 -5.34 10.44
N VAL A 57 5.88 -5.27 9.17
CA VAL A 57 7.10 -5.85 8.61
C VAL A 57 8.17 -4.77 8.45
N SER A 58 9.44 -5.15 8.54
CA SER A 58 10.60 -4.28 8.34
C SER A 58 11.38 -4.69 7.10
N ASP A 59 11.67 -3.75 6.21
CA ASP A 59 12.45 -3.97 4.98
C ASP A 59 13.95 -4.29 5.26
N LYS A 60 14.39 -4.22 6.53
CA LYS A 60 15.81 -4.31 6.90
C LYS A 60 16.26 -5.75 7.16
N ALA A 61 17.12 -6.21 6.25
CA ALA A 61 17.87 -7.45 6.27
C ALA A 61 18.43 -7.94 7.63
N HIS A 62 18.92 -7.03 8.45
CA HIS A 62 19.64 -7.33 9.69
C HIS A 62 18.72 -7.32 10.93
N LEU A 63 17.43 -7.06 10.72
CA LEU A 63 16.42 -6.92 11.76
C LEU A 63 15.44 -8.10 11.73
N PRO A 64 14.75 -8.37 12.85
CA PRO A 64 13.58 -9.22 12.85
C PRO A 64 12.57 -8.82 11.77
N LEU A 65 12.02 -9.79 11.04
CA LEU A 65 11.03 -9.51 10.00
C LEU A 65 9.79 -8.81 10.56
N LEU A 66 9.24 -9.33 11.67
CA LEU A 66 7.95 -8.89 12.21
C LEU A 66 8.08 -8.22 13.57
N TYR A 67 7.39 -7.09 13.68
CA TYR A 67 7.31 -6.28 14.90
C TYR A 67 5.87 -6.07 15.34
N ARG A 68 5.61 -6.21 16.63
CA ARG A 68 4.37 -5.76 17.25
C ARG A 68 4.47 -4.30 17.62
N LEU A 69 3.40 -3.56 17.40
CA LEU A 69 3.26 -2.17 17.80
C LEU A 69 2.66 -2.07 19.19
N THR A 70 3.44 -1.56 20.14
CA THR A 70 2.99 -1.29 21.51
C THR A 70 2.79 0.20 21.71
N PHE A 71 1.55 0.59 21.93
CA PHE A 71 1.16 1.99 22.14
C PHE A 71 1.47 2.43 23.57
N ASN A 72 2.00 3.63 23.73
CA ASN A 72 2.13 4.28 25.02
C ASN A 72 1.32 5.59 25.10
N GLU A 73 1.20 6.14 26.30
CA GLU A 73 0.43 7.35 26.58
C GLU A 73 1.03 8.61 25.93
N SER A 74 2.30 8.57 25.51
CA SER A 74 3.06 9.71 24.98
C SER A 74 2.94 9.91 23.47
N ARG A 75 1.96 9.28 22.81
CA ARG A 75 1.85 9.21 21.33
C ARG A 75 3.09 8.61 20.66
N LEU A 76 3.84 7.77 21.38
CA LEU A 76 4.86 6.94 20.77
C LEU A 76 4.30 5.53 20.62
N VAL A 77 4.70 4.88 19.54
CA VAL A 77 4.41 3.47 19.33
C VAL A 77 5.74 2.74 19.17
N ARG A 78 6.00 1.79 20.07
CA ARG A 78 7.25 1.03 20.08
C ARG A 78 7.11 -0.23 19.26
N MET A 79 8.03 -0.43 18.33
CA MET A 79 8.21 -1.71 17.65
C MET A 79 8.89 -2.68 18.61
N GLN A 80 8.22 -3.79 18.91
CA GLN A 80 8.76 -4.88 19.69
C GLN A 80 8.92 -6.09 18.78
N ALA A 81 10.15 -6.60 18.67
CA ALA A 81 10.44 -7.80 17.90
C ALA A 81 9.50 -8.92 18.35
N TRP A 82 8.73 -9.48 17.42
CA TRP A 82 7.74 -10.49 17.76
C TRP A 82 8.21 -11.89 17.42
N ARG A 83 8.60 -12.12 16.17
CA ARG A 83 9.08 -13.42 15.73
C ARG A 83 10.19 -13.29 14.69
N PRO A 84 11.33 -13.98 14.85
CA PRO A 84 12.12 -14.37 13.71
C PRO A 84 11.35 -15.41 12.91
N VAL A 85 11.51 -15.39 11.59
CA VAL A 85 10.91 -16.37 10.70
C VAL A 85 11.58 -17.72 10.95
N GLY A 86 10.81 -18.73 11.32
CA GLY A 86 11.34 -20.09 11.45
C GLY A 86 11.60 -20.71 10.07
N GLY A 87 12.82 -21.19 9.85
CA GLY A 87 13.14 -22.16 8.78
C GLY A 87 13.43 -21.60 7.39
N ALA A 88 12.91 -20.43 7.01
CA ALA A 88 13.19 -19.82 5.71
C ALA A 88 14.10 -18.59 5.85
N GLU A 89 15.13 -18.49 5.01
CA GLU A 89 15.78 -17.21 4.73
C GLU A 89 14.76 -16.35 3.98
N VAL A 90 14.09 -15.47 4.70
CA VAL A 90 13.27 -14.43 4.07
C VAL A 90 14.23 -13.41 3.48
N GLY A 91 14.03 -13.10 2.20
CA GLY A 91 14.82 -12.11 1.48
C GLY A 91 14.81 -10.75 2.18
N HIS A 92 15.68 -9.87 1.71
CA HIS A 92 15.68 -8.46 2.10
C HIS A 92 14.66 -7.71 1.23
N ASP A 93 14.35 -6.44 1.52
CA ASP A 93 13.41 -5.66 0.69
C ASP A 93 11.97 -6.17 0.82
N THR A 94 11.50 -6.33 2.07
CA THR A 94 10.15 -6.81 2.36
C THR A 94 9.17 -5.66 2.52
N GLU A 95 8.06 -5.72 1.80
CA GLU A 95 7.12 -4.60 1.69
C GLU A 95 5.77 -4.90 2.33
N GLY A 96 4.75 -5.22 1.54
CA GLY A 96 3.39 -5.41 2.02
C GLY A 96 3.25 -6.61 2.95
N LEU A 97 2.31 -6.49 3.88
CA LEU A 97 1.96 -7.52 4.87
C LEU A 97 0.44 -7.63 4.96
N THR A 98 -0.07 -8.85 4.82
CA THR A 98 -1.49 -9.14 5.03
C THR A 98 -1.69 -10.43 5.82
N ILE A 99 -2.93 -10.68 6.26
CA ILE A 99 -3.29 -11.90 6.97
C ILE A 99 -4.71 -12.35 6.62
N CYS A 100 -4.86 -13.64 6.32
CA CYS A 100 -6.14 -14.32 6.15
C CYS A 100 -5.99 -15.76 6.65
N ASP A 101 -7.06 -16.29 7.25
CA ASP A 101 -7.13 -17.68 7.73
C ASP A 101 -5.91 -18.14 8.56
N GLY A 102 -5.38 -17.25 9.41
CA GLY A 102 -4.23 -17.56 10.27
C GLY A 102 -2.90 -17.73 9.53
N THR A 103 -2.81 -17.25 8.29
CA THR A 103 -1.59 -17.20 7.49
C THR A 103 -1.30 -15.75 7.12
N MET A 104 -0.12 -15.27 7.51
CA MET A 104 0.39 -13.98 7.03
C MET A 104 1.07 -14.18 5.68
N TRP A 105 0.99 -13.16 4.83
CA TRP A 105 1.69 -13.12 3.55
C TRP A 105 2.50 -11.84 3.49
N VAL A 106 3.76 -11.97 3.14
CA VAL A 106 4.70 -10.84 3.01
C VAL A 106 5.25 -10.81 1.60
N VAL A 107 5.29 -9.63 0.99
CA VAL A 107 5.96 -9.42 -0.30
C VAL A 107 7.44 -9.20 -0.07
N VAL A 108 8.26 -9.78 -0.95
CA VAL A 108 9.70 -9.49 -1.05
C VAL A 108 9.95 -8.90 -2.44
N GLU A 109 10.23 -7.60 -2.49
CA GLU A 109 10.38 -6.83 -3.72
C GLU A 109 11.54 -7.36 -4.56
N GLY A 110 12.75 -7.37 -3.97
CA GLY A 110 14.01 -7.65 -4.68
C GLY A 110 14.05 -9.01 -5.38
N ASP A 111 13.26 -9.98 -4.92
CA ASP A 111 13.21 -11.34 -5.46
C ASP A 111 11.90 -11.70 -6.20
N ASN A 112 10.91 -10.80 -6.19
CA ASN A 112 9.54 -11.06 -6.65
C ASN A 112 8.92 -12.32 -6.01
N GLN A 113 8.88 -12.34 -4.69
CA GLN A 113 8.40 -13.50 -3.92
C GLN A 113 7.27 -13.11 -2.97
N LEU A 114 6.47 -14.11 -2.62
CA LEU A 114 5.63 -14.08 -1.44
C LEU A 114 6.21 -15.01 -0.39
N VAL A 115 6.28 -14.55 0.85
CA VAL A 115 6.59 -15.39 1.99
C VAL A 115 5.27 -15.72 2.67
N ARG A 116 4.92 -17.00 2.66
CA ARG A 116 3.82 -17.55 3.42
C ARG A 116 4.29 -17.81 4.85
N LEU A 117 3.63 -17.18 5.80
CA LEU A 117 3.97 -17.22 7.21
C LEU A 117 2.78 -17.69 8.04
N PRO A 118 2.59 -19.01 8.22
CA PRO A 118 1.61 -19.54 9.14
C PRO A 118 1.84 -19.00 10.56
N LEU A 119 0.77 -18.70 11.32
CA LEU A 119 0.91 -18.36 12.74
C LEU A 119 1.54 -19.49 13.56
N VAL A 120 1.46 -20.73 13.06
CA VAL A 120 2.12 -21.92 13.63
C VAL A 120 2.68 -22.75 12.48
N GLY A 121 3.99 -23.01 12.48
CA GLY A 121 4.68 -23.77 11.46
C GLY A 121 5.88 -23.01 10.89
N ASP A 122 6.49 -23.60 9.88
CA ASP A 122 7.62 -23.01 9.17
C ASP A 122 7.13 -22.08 8.05
N ALA A 123 7.97 -21.11 7.72
CA ALA A 123 7.75 -20.24 6.58
C ALA A 123 8.01 -20.95 5.26
N GLU A 124 7.28 -20.55 4.23
CA GLU A 124 7.43 -21.04 2.88
C GLU A 124 7.61 -19.86 1.93
N VAL A 125 8.66 -19.91 1.10
CA VAL A 125 8.90 -18.92 0.06
C VAL A 125 8.25 -19.40 -1.23
N LEU A 126 7.35 -18.57 -1.75
CA LEU A 126 6.65 -18.78 -3.00
C LEU A 126 7.20 -17.81 -4.05
N LYS A 127 7.93 -18.34 -5.03
CA LYS A 127 8.37 -17.54 -6.18
C LYS A 127 7.19 -17.21 -7.08
N LEU A 128 7.03 -15.94 -7.42
CA LEU A 128 5.94 -15.51 -8.29
C LEU A 128 6.30 -15.75 -9.77
N ASP A 129 5.32 -16.25 -10.52
CA ASP A 129 5.41 -16.46 -11.95
C ASP A 129 4.33 -15.68 -12.69
N PHE A 130 4.76 -14.64 -13.41
CA PHE A 130 3.88 -13.77 -14.18
C PHE A 130 3.72 -14.19 -15.65
N SER A 131 4.33 -15.31 -16.06
CA SER A 131 4.38 -15.73 -17.47
C SER A 131 2.99 -15.93 -18.09
N ALA A 132 2.03 -16.45 -17.33
CA ALA A 132 0.66 -16.72 -17.79
C ALA A 132 -0.14 -15.46 -18.15
N VAL A 133 0.19 -14.32 -17.54
CA VAL A 133 -0.45 -13.02 -17.81
C VAL A 133 0.46 -12.10 -18.64
N GLY A 134 1.62 -12.60 -19.08
CA GLY A 134 2.65 -11.83 -19.78
C GLY A 134 2.20 -11.17 -21.08
N THR A 135 1.15 -11.68 -21.74
CA THR A 135 0.55 -11.07 -22.94
C THR A 135 -0.48 -9.98 -22.63
N GLU A 136 -1.05 -10.00 -21.42
CA GLU A 136 -2.02 -9.02 -20.92
C GLU A 136 -1.32 -7.87 -20.20
N ILE A 137 -0.17 -8.17 -19.60
CA ILE A 137 0.84 -7.21 -19.21
C ILE A 137 1.27 -6.43 -20.48
N PRO A 138 1.12 -5.09 -20.54
CA PRO A 138 1.71 -4.31 -21.61
C PRO A 138 3.19 -4.67 -21.73
N SER A 139 3.69 -4.87 -22.96
CA SER A 139 5.11 -5.17 -23.22
C SER A 139 6.12 -4.12 -22.69
N ALA A 140 5.61 -3.05 -22.06
CA ALA A 140 6.33 -2.00 -21.38
C ALA A 140 6.42 -2.18 -19.84
N ILE A 141 5.86 -3.25 -19.21
CA ILE A 141 6.14 -3.53 -17.80
C ILE A 141 7.60 -3.92 -17.65
N THR A 142 8.42 -2.92 -17.30
CA THR A 142 9.79 -3.12 -16.86
C THR A 142 9.80 -3.23 -15.34
N TRP A 143 10.53 -4.22 -14.83
CA TRP A 143 10.83 -4.39 -13.41
C TRP A 143 12.02 -3.52 -12.95
N MET A 144 12.55 -2.68 -13.85
CA MET A 144 13.73 -1.84 -13.59
C MET A 144 13.40 -0.52 -12.89
N ASN A 145 12.12 -0.10 -12.90
CA ASN A 145 11.69 1.22 -12.42
C ASN A 145 10.76 1.15 -11.19
N ALA A 146 10.48 -0.07 -10.69
CA ALA A 146 9.55 -0.35 -9.60
C ALA A 146 9.31 -1.86 -9.42
N GLY A 147 9.15 -2.33 -8.17
CA GLY A 147 8.82 -3.71 -7.84
C GLY A 147 7.45 -3.91 -7.18
N LEU A 148 7.34 -4.97 -6.38
CA LEU A 148 6.11 -5.37 -5.69
C LEU A 148 6.06 -4.71 -4.31
N GLU A 149 4.96 -4.00 -4.01
CA GLU A 149 4.79 -3.28 -2.75
C GLU A 149 3.66 -3.91 -1.93
N GLY A 150 2.41 -3.82 -2.41
CA GLY A 150 1.25 -4.23 -1.64
C GLY A 150 0.84 -5.68 -1.79
N VAL A 151 0.22 -6.25 -0.75
CA VAL A 151 -0.40 -7.59 -0.81
C VAL A 151 -1.71 -7.64 -0.05
N ALA A 152 -2.70 -8.30 -0.63
CA ALA A 152 -3.96 -8.62 0.02
C ALA A 152 -4.29 -10.09 -0.15
N CYS A 153 -5.02 -10.68 0.79
CA CYS A 153 -5.51 -12.05 0.63
C CYS A 153 -6.95 -12.21 1.11
N ALA A 154 -7.66 -13.14 0.47
CA ALA A 154 -9.01 -13.54 0.82
C ALA A 154 -9.02 -14.97 1.34
N SER A 155 -10.04 -15.30 2.14
CA SER A 155 -10.21 -16.64 2.73
C SER A 155 -10.54 -17.74 1.72
N ASP A 156 -10.82 -17.37 0.46
CA ASP A 156 -11.00 -18.33 -0.63
C ASP A 156 -9.68 -18.73 -1.31
N GLY A 157 -8.54 -18.25 -0.78
CA GLY A 157 -7.20 -18.56 -1.27
C GLY A 157 -6.71 -17.63 -2.38
N ARG A 158 -7.49 -16.63 -2.79
CA ARG A 158 -7.01 -15.58 -3.70
C ARG A 158 -6.04 -14.65 -2.98
N ILE A 159 -4.96 -14.33 -3.67
CA ILE A 159 -4.01 -13.30 -3.26
C ILE A 159 -3.94 -12.25 -4.35
N TRP A 160 -3.83 -10.99 -3.95
CA TRP A 160 -3.53 -9.87 -4.82
C TRP A 160 -2.18 -9.32 -4.47
N VAL A 161 -1.38 -8.96 -5.48
CA VAL A 161 -0.09 -8.29 -5.29
C VAL A 161 -0.04 -7.05 -6.19
N ALA A 162 0.37 -5.92 -5.63
CA ALA A 162 0.53 -4.67 -6.35
C ALA A 162 1.97 -4.49 -6.82
N LYS A 163 2.14 -4.19 -8.11
CA LYS A 163 3.37 -3.60 -8.64
C LYS A 163 3.24 -2.08 -8.61
N GLU A 164 4.27 -1.43 -8.11
CA GLU A 164 4.35 0.01 -8.00
C GLU A 164 4.78 0.71 -9.30
N ARG A 165 4.60 2.04 -9.33
CA ARG A 165 4.96 3.01 -10.39
C ARG A 165 4.68 2.57 -11.82
N GLU A 166 5.15 3.31 -12.81
CA GLU A 166 4.77 3.06 -14.19
C GLU A 166 5.60 1.96 -14.87
N PRO A 167 4.93 1.01 -15.57
CA PRO A 167 3.50 0.72 -15.49
C PRO A 167 3.13 -0.03 -14.20
N ARG A 168 2.02 0.38 -13.58
CA ARG A 168 1.52 -0.17 -12.31
C ARG A 168 0.49 -1.22 -12.60
N ALA A 169 0.41 -2.23 -11.75
CA ALA A 169 -0.52 -3.32 -11.95
C ALA A 169 -0.94 -3.91 -10.61
N ILE A 170 -2.10 -4.57 -10.60
CA ILE A 170 -2.46 -5.50 -9.54
C ILE A 170 -2.63 -6.87 -10.21
N PHE A 171 -1.95 -7.85 -9.65
CA PHE A 171 -1.99 -9.24 -10.08
C PHE A 171 -2.86 -10.05 -9.14
N THR A 172 -3.67 -10.96 -9.67
CA THR A 172 -4.22 -12.07 -8.87
C THR A 172 -3.24 -13.24 -8.94
N ILE A 173 -2.92 -13.82 -7.79
CA ILE A 173 -1.97 -14.93 -7.63
C ILE A 173 -2.71 -16.16 -7.08
N ASP A 174 -2.44 -17.33 -7.65
CA ASP A 174 -2.81 -18.61 -7.03
C ASP A 174 -1.82 -18.91 -5.89
N ALA A 175 -2.31 -18.88 -4.65
CA ALA A 175 -1.51 -19.09 -3.45
C ALA A 175 -0.81 -20.47 -3.36
N ARG A 176 -1.20 -21.46 -4.17
CA ARG A 176 -0.59 -22.79 -4.18
C ARG A 176 0.58 -22.90 -5.15
N THR A 177 0.56 -22.13 -6.24
CA THR A 177 1.57 -22.25 -7.31
C THR A 177 2.43 -21.00 -7.47
N GLY A 178 2.01 -19.86 -6.94
CA GLY A 178 2.67 -18.56 -7.14
C GLY A 178 2.43 -17.99 -8.54
N SER A 179 1.60 -18.66 -9.34
CA SER A 179 1.31 -18.21 -10.70
C SER A 179 0.31 -17.07 -10.68
N ALA A 180 0.59 -16.02 -11.44
CA ALA A 180 -0.38 -14.99 -11.73
C ALA A 180 -1.50 -15.57 -12.62
N THR A 181 -2.74 -15.40 -12.19
CA THR A 181 -3.94 -15.90 -12.88
C THR A 181 -4.78 -14.80 -13.52
N GLY A 182 -4.43 -13.54 -13.24
CA GLY A 182 -5.06 -12.36 -13.83
C GLY A 182 -4.24 -11.12 -13.53
N VAL A 183 -4.38 -10.12 -14.39
CA VAL A 183 -3.78 -8.81 -14.22
C VAL A 183 -4.81 -7.76 -14.59
N TRP A 184 -4.86 -6.69 -13.83
CA TRP A 184 -5.46 -5.46 -14.30
C TRP A 184 -4.50 -4.32 -14.06
N GLU A 185 -4.31 -3.57 -15.13
CA GLU A 185 -3.87 -2.20 -15.09
C GLU A 185 -5.14 -1.35 -15.11
N GLN A 186 -5.23 -0.34 -14.25
CA GLN A 186 -6.01 0.83 -14.62
C GLN A 186 -5.67 2.05 -13.77
N TRP A 187 -5.07 3.05 -14.41
CA TRP A 187 -5.76 4.31 -14.69
C TRP A 187 -4.96 4.99 -15.84
N ALA A 188 -5.63 5.47 -16.88
CA ALA A 188 -5.01 5.96 -18.11
C ALA A 188 -3.95 7.05 -17.85
N ARG A 189 -2.97 7.21 -18.76
CA ARG A 189 -1.95 8.29 -18.70
C ARG A 189 -2.53 9.70 -18.48
N ALA A 190 -3.83 9.91 -18.72
CA ALA A 190 -4.51 11.19 -18.55
C ALA A 190 -4.85 11.52 -17.08
N ASP A 191 -4.61 10.59 -16.17
CA ASP A 191 -5.16 10.69 -14.83
C ASP A 191 -4.15 11.24 -13.84
N ARG A 192 -3.94 12.55 -14.03
CA ARG A 192 -3.39 13.54 -13.11
C ARG A 192 -2.23 13.05 -12.26
N VAL A 193 -1.10 12.91 -12.94
CA VAL A 193 0.15 13.52 -12.51
C VAL A 193 -0.14 14.68 -11.53
N ARG A 194 0.24 14.51 -10.26
CA ARG A 194 0.17 15.58 -9.27
C ARG A 194 1.53 16.25 -9.19
N GLU A 195 1.53 17.57 -9.03
CA GLU A 195 2.74 18.27 -8.63
C GLU A 195 2.98 18.01 -7.13
N LEU A 196 3.84 17.05 -6.82
CA LEU A 196 4.34 16.79 -5.48
C LEU A 196 5.79 17.28 -5.39
N GLY A 197 6.07 18.17 -4.43
CA GLY A 197 7.42 18.71 -4.27
C GLY A 197 7.98 19.42 -5.51
N GLY A 198 7.11 20.00 -6.36
CA GLY A 198 7.52 20.65 -7.61
C GLY A 198 7.77 19.70 -8.78
N ARG A 199 7.34 18.43 -8.66
CA ARG A 199 7.46 17.44 -9.74
C ARG A 199 6.13 16.77 -10.04
N ASP A 200 5.97 16.50 -11.32
CA ASP A 200 4.93 15.67 -11.87
C ASP A 200 5.16 14.21 -11.47
N VAL A 201 4.36 13.70 -10.53
CA VAL A 201 4.45 12.32 -10.04
C VAL A 201 3.25 11.51 -10.47
N ALA A 202 3.54 10.39 -11.15
CA ALA A 202 2.56 9.43 -11.58
C ALA A 202 2.00 8.64 -10.38
N PRO A 203 0.72 8.27 -10.39
CA PRO A 203 0.12 7.40 -9.40
C PRO A 203 0.91 6.10 -9.11
N SER A 204 1.14 5.79 -7.83
CA SER A 204 1.77 4.54 -7.37
C SER A 204 0.94 3.80 -6.31
N TRP A 205 0.88 2.47 -6.42
CA TRP A 205 0.32 1.60 -5.38
C TRP A 205 1.42 1.25 -4.39
N SER A 206 1.15 1.39 -3.09
CA SER A 206 2.10 1.02 -2.03
C SER A 206 1.61 -0.05 -1.07
N ASP A 207 0.29 -0.24 -0.94
CA ASP A 207 -0.22 -1.38 -0.17
C ASP A 207 -1.62 -1.80 -0.65
N LEU A 208 -2.04 -3.00 -0.24
CA LEU A 208 -3.36 -3.56 -0.53
C LEU A 208 -4.00 -4.14 0.73
N GLN A 209 -5.33 -4.16 0.78
CA GLN A 209 -6.06 -4.95 1.76
C GLN A 209 -7.37 -5.46 1.15
N PHE A 210 -7.73 -6.71 1.41
CA PHE A 210 -9.04 -7.25 1.06
C PHE A 210 -9.93 -7.26 2.32
N LEU A 211 -11.09 -6.62 2.23
CA LEU A 211 -12.02 -6.48 3.34
C LEU A 211 -13.46 -6.45 2.82
N ASP A 212 -14.35 -7.24 3.44
CA ASP A 212 -15.79 -7.26 3.17
C ASP A 212 -16.16 -7.41 1.68
N GLY A 213 -15.40 -8.21 0.93
CA GLY A 213 -15.65 -8.45 -0.49
C GLY A 213 -15.09 -7.38 -1.43
N HIS A 214 -14.35 -6.40 -0.90
CA HIS A 214 -13.73 -5.33 -1.67
C HIS A 214 -12.21 -5.37 -1.53
N LEU A 215 -11.52 -4.93 -2.58
CA LEU A 215 -10.09 -4.71 -2.56
C LEU A 215 -9.83 -3.22 -2.30
N TYR A 216 -8.96 -2.89 -1.37
CA TYR A 216 -8.52 -1.54 -1.07
C TYR A 216 -7.06 -1.41 -1.46
N ALA A 217 -6.70 -0.27 -2.06
CA ALA A 217 -5.35 0.04 -2.47
C ALA A 217 -4.91 1.38 -1.89
N LEU A 218 -3.71 1.42 -1.31
CA LEU A 218 -3.07 2.65 -0.88
C LEU A 218 -2.39 3.32 -2.06
N HIS A 219 -2.74 4.58 -2.28
CA HIS A 219 -2.22 5.41 -3.34
C HIS A 219 -1.37 6.54 -2.73
N ARG A 220 -0.07 6.27 -2.52
CA ARG A 220 0.82 7.16 -1.73
C ARG A 220 0.91 8.57 -2.29
N ASP A 221 1.08 8.71 -3.60
CA ASP A 221 1.23 10.02 -4.26
C ASP A 221 -0.12 10.79 -4.33
N GLY A 222 -1.24 10.06 -4.42
CA GLY A 222 -2.55 10.70 -4.31
C GLY A 222 -3.00 10.98 -2.88
N ARG A 223 -2.24 10.52 -1.88
CA ARG A 223 -2.60 10.56 -0.46
C ARG A 223 -4.03 10.07 -0.28
N ALA A 224 -4.31 8.86 -0.77
CA ALA A 224 -5.66 8.34 -0.84
C ALA A 224 -5.70 6.82 -0.65
N VAL A 225 -6.84 6.34 -0.18
CA VAL A 225 -7.20 4.93 -0.23
C VAL A 225 -8.30 4.75 -1.26
N VAL A 226 -8.10 3.82 -2.19
CA VAL A 226 -9.01 3.54 -3.29
C VAL A 226 -9.70 2.21 -3.01
N ARG A 227 -11.03 2.17 -3.12
CA ARG A 227 -11.77 0.89 -3.11
C ARG A 227 -12.00 0.43 -4.53
N LEU A 228 -11.63 -0.81 -4.81
CA LEU A 228 -11.67 -1.47 -6.10
C LEU A 228 -12.62 -2.66 -6.06
N ASP A 229 -13.31 -2.92 -7.17
CA ASP A 229 -13.93 -4.20 -7.42
C ASP A 229 -12.83 -5.27 -7.60
N PRO A 230 -12.81 -6.36 -6.80
CA PRO A 230 -11.70 -7.31 -6.79
C PRO A 230 -11.64 -8.21 -8.04
N SER A 231 -12.67 -8.20 -8.88
CA SER A 231 -12.73 -9.01 -10.11
C SER A 231 -12.30 -8.24 -11.35
N SER A 232 -12.49 -6.92 -11.35
CA SER A 232 -12.28 -6.06 -12.52
C SER A 232 -11.27 -4.95 -12.29
N GLY A 233 -10.89 -4.68 -11.04
CA GLY A 233 -10.03 -3.55 -10.68
C GLY A 233 -10.69 -2.18 -10.80
N VAL A 234 -11.99 -2.12 -11.11
CA VAL A 234 -12.71 -0.86 -11.27
C VAL A 234 -12.83 -0.15 -9.92
N GLN A 235 -12.46 1.13 -9.88
CA GLN A 235 -12.65 1.97 -8.70
C GLN A 235 -14.14 2.16 -8.40
N THR A 236 -14.53 1.84 -7.17
CA THR A 236 -15.90 1.97 -6.67
C THR A 236 -16.04 3.03 -5.57
N ALA A 237 -14.94 3.41 -4.91
CA ALA A 237 -14.91 4.52 -3.97
C ALA A 237 -13.49 5.09 -3.81
N LEU A 238 -13.38 6.28 -3.24
CA LEU A 238 -12.13 6.99 -3.00
C LEU A 238 -12.21 7.76 -1.68
N MET A 239 -11.19 7.61 -0.85
CA MET A 239 -10.99 8.36 0.39
C MET A 239 -9.69 9.15 0.27
N HIS A 240 -9.77 10.48 0.25
CA HIS A 240 -8.60 11.35 0.32
C HIS A 240 -8.14 11.51 1.77
N LEU A 241 -6.83 11.48 2.00
CA LEU A 241 -6.19 11.66 3.29
C LEU A 241 -5.71 13.10 3.41
N GLU A 242 -6.04 13.76 4.51
CA GLU A 242 -5.32 14.96 4.93
C GLU A 242 -3.98 14.50 5.50
N LEU A 243 -2.99 14.46 4.62
CA LEU A 243 -1.62 14.10 4.91
C LEU A 243 -0.73 15.14 4.25
N ASP A 244 0.18 15.73 5.03
CA ASP A 244 1.20 16.64 4.50
C ASP A 244 2.56 16.21 5.01
N GLU A 245 3.20 15.28 4.29
CA GLU A 245 4.53 14.78 4.62
C GLU A 245 5.56 15.91 4.64
N GLN A 246 5.37 16.97 3.84
CA GLN A 246 6.25 18.13 3.86
C GLN A 246 6.08 18.98 5.12
N ALA A 247 4.94 18.93 5.81
CA ALA A 247 4.83 19.54 7.14
C ALA A 247 5.52 18.68 8.22
N ILE A 248 5.62 17.37 8.00
CA ILE A 248 6.17 16.40 8.96
C ILE A 248 7.70 16.29 8.84
N TYR A 249 8.21 16.19 7.63
CA TYR A 249 9.60 15.83 7.33
C TYR A 249 10.37 16.95 6.64
N SER A 250 11.70 16.95 6.85
CA SER A 250 12.64 17.95 6.35
C SER A 250 13.01 17.79 4.88
N GLY A 251 12.88 16.58 4.34
CA GLY A 251 13.28 16.30 2.97
C GLY A 251 12.31 16.82 1.93
N ALA A 252 12.74 16.66 0.69
CA ALA A 252 12.06 17.11 -0.50
C ALA A 252 11.68 15.92 -1.40
N SER A 253 11.41 14.75 -0.80
CA SER A 253 10.97 13.59 -1.57
C SER A 253 9.79 13.98 -2.44
N PRO A 254 9.86 13.73 -3.76
CA PRO A 254 8.74 14.01 -4.64
C PRO A 254 7.63 12.96 -4.49
N TYR A 255 7.89 11.84 -3.80
CA TYR A 255 6.95 10.73 -3.66
C TYR A 255 6.23 10.81 -2.30
N GLY A 256 5.00 10.29 -2.26
CA GLY A 256 4.33 10.01 -0.98
C GLY A 256 5.11 8.98 -0.17
N MET A 257 5.01 9.03 1.16
CA MET A 257 5.76 8.13 2.07
C MET A 257 4.88 7.05 2.72
N ALA A 258 3.64 6.93 2.29
CA ALA A 258 2.69 6.00 2.89
C ALA A 258 2.89 4.59 2.31
N GLU A 259 3.30 3.64 3.14
CA GLU A 259 3.67 2.28 2.73
C GLU A 259 2.79 1.18 3.34
N GLY A 260 2.07 1.45 4.44
CA GLY A 260 1.22 0.45 5.08
C GLY A 260 -0.25 0.87 5.18
N LEU A 261 -1.16 -0.05 4.85
CA LEU A 261 -2.62 0.11 4.93
C LEU A 261 -3.25 -1.01 5.77
N TRP A 262 -4.03 -0.63 6.79
CA TRP A 262 -4.94 -1.56 7.45
C TRP A 262 -6.27 -0.90 7.78
N ILE A 263 -7.36 -1.49 7.34
CA ILE A 263 -8.74 -1.04 7.60
C ILE A 263 -9.41 -2.05 8.52
N GLU A 264 -10.03 -1.56 9.57
CA GLU A 264 -10.83 -2.37 10.47
C GLU A 264 -11.87 -1.53 11.19
N GLY A 265 -13.09 -2.07 11.36
CA GLY A 265 -14.17 -1.34 12.01
C GLY A 265 -14.38 0.05 11.38
N ASP A 266 -14.28 1.09 12.20
CA ASP A 266 -14.43 2.49 11.81
C ASP A 266 -13.09 3.23 11.61
N ALA A 267 -11.99 2.49 11.46
CA ALA A 267 -10.64 3.02 11.38
C ALA A 267 -9.92 2.62 10.08
N VAL A 268 -9.13 3.55 9.55
CA VAL A 268 -8.16 3.34 8.47
C VAL A 268 -6.78 3.72 9.01
N TRP A 269 -5.91 2.73 9.15
CA TRP A 269 -4.54 2.87 9.63
C TRP A 269 -3.60 3.08 8.44
N ILE A 270 -2.77 4.12 8.51
CA ILE A 270 -1.78 4.46 7.49
C ILE A 270 -0.41 4.56 8.16
N LEU A 271 0.55 3.76 7.67
CA LEU A 271 1.94 3.78 8.12
C LEU A 271 2.81 4.53 7.10
N LEU A 272 3.65 5.43 7.59
CA LEU A 272 4.70 6.08 6.79
C LEU A 272 6.06 5.51 7.17
N ASP A 273 6.89 5.18 6.20
CA ASP A 273 8.25 4.66 6.42
C ASP A 273 9.20 5.75 6.93
N ASN A 274 9.11 6.95 6.35
CA ASN A 274 9.94 8.16 6.43
C ASN A 274 11.03 8.36 5.36
N ASN A 275 11.35 7.39 4.50
CA ASN A 275 12.29 7.54 3.37
C ASN A 275 13.61 8.26 3.73
N ASP A 276 14.23 7.93 4.88
CA ASP A 276 15.42 8.61 5.43
C ASP A 276 15.24 10.07 5.88
N ASP A 277 14.08 10.68 5.65
CA ASP A 277 13.84 12.06 6.01
C ASP A 277 13.66 12.24 7.51
N THR A 278 14.24 13.34 8.03
CA THR A 278 14.18 13.65 9.45
C THR A 278 12.92 14.45 9.79
N MET A 279 12.34 14.18 10.96
CA MET A 279 11.17 14.91 11.44
C MET A 279 11.51 16.39 11.67
N LYS A 280 10.64 17.31 11.23
CA LYS A 280 10.75 18.75 11.47
C LYS A 280 10.49 19.14 12.92
N ALA A 281 9.53 18.46 13.56
CA ALA A 281 9.04 18.79 14.89
C ALA A 281 8.49 17.55 15.62
N GLY A 282 8.24 17.69 16.92
CA GLY A 282 7.68 16.64 17.76
C GLY A 282 8.72 15.92 18.63
N PRO A 283 8.35 14.80 19.27
CA PRO A 283 9.18 14.12 20.26
C PRO A 283 10.54 13.62 19.75
N ARG A 284 10.70 13.50 18.43
CA ARG A 284 11.92 13.02 17.76
C ARG A 284 12.39 13.98 16.65
N ALA A 285 12.15 15.28 16.84
CA ALA A 285 12.58 16.30 15.89
C ALA A 285 14.09 16.18 15.59
N GLY A 286 14.46 16.24 14.31
CA GLY A 286 15.83 16.08 13.83
C GLY A 286 16.27 14.63 13.63
N GLU A 287 15.44 13.64 13.95
CA GLU A 287 15.73 12.22 13.76
C GLU A 287 14.85 11.62 12.64
N PRO A 288 15.33 10.57 11.94
CA PRO A 288 14.48 9.77 11.07
C PRO A 288 13.52 8.95 11.94
N ALA A 289 12.22 9.11 11.73
CA ALA A 289 11.22 8.38 12.50
C ALA A 289 9.95 8.15 11.65
N PRO A 290 9.52 6.88 11.50
CA PRO A 290 8.26 6.55 10.86
C PRO A 290 7.06 7.11 11.64
N MET A 291 5.90 7.24 10.97
CA MET A 291 4.66 7.72 11.60
C MET A 291 3.51 6.77 11.34
N LEU A 292 2.66 6.58 12.35
CA LEU A 292 1.41 5.85 12.22
C LEU A 292 0.24 6.82 12.39
N PHE A 293 -0.74 6.74 11.51
CA PHE A 293 -1.97 7.52 11.56
C PHE A 293 -3.18 6.60 11.66
N GLU A 294 -4.20 7.07 12.37
CA GLU A 294 -5.52 6.46 12.38
C GLU A 294 -6.54 7.50 11.89
N TYR A 295 -7.15 7.21 10.75
CA TYR A 295 -8.20 8.00 10.14
C TYR A 295 -9.58 7.42 10.47
N PRO A 296 -10.63 8.25 10.56
CA PRO A 296 -12.01 7.79 10.46
C PRO A 296 -12.22 7.07 9.14
N ARG A 297 -12.80 5.87 9.16
CA ARG A 297 -13.38 5.25 7.97
C ARG A 297 -14.72 5.95 7.67
N PRO A 298 -14.89 6.59 6.49
CA PRO A 298 -16.17 7.20 6.12
C PRO A 298 -17.30 6.18 6.02
N GLU A 299 -18.53 6.61 6.26
CA GLU A 299 -19.70 5.73 6.11
C GLU A 299 -19.81 5.22 4.66
N GLY A 300 -19.98 3.92 4.50
CA GLY A 300 -20.11 3.28 3.19
C GLY A 300 -18.80 3.17 2.40
N PHE A 301 -17.66 3.55 2.98
CA PHE A 301 -16.32 3.30 2.42
C PHE A 301 -15.85 1.89 2.78
#